data_AF-A0A7W0QJ34-F1
#
_entry.id   AF-A0A7W0QJ34-F1
#
_cell.length_a   1.000
_cell.length_b   1.000
_cell.length_c   1.000
_cell.angle_alpha   90.00
_cell.angle_beta   90.00
_cell.angle_gamma   90.00
#
_symmetry.space_group_name_H-M   'P 1'
#
loop_
_entity.id
_entity.type
_entity.pdbx_description
1 polymer ?
#
loop_
_entity_poly.entity_id
_entity_poly.type
_entity_poly.pdbx_seq_one_letter_code
_entity_poly.pdbx_strand_id
1 'polypeptide(L)'
;MARPDVRHYQQVAGFMLSGETIPFLGAGANLVERPDDVSWKDGKYLPSGRELAEELVSLGLYPDQDDVDLLRISQYIATDAGRRQLYKHLRRLFDDDYPPNVLHKLLAGLPPILRERSVDHQLIITTNYDDALERAFDDAEEEYDAVWYDAKPGASCGKFLHRAPDEETVAIEKPNEYQALDLAQRTVILKLHGAIEQLRDHPEQLRRLPRRLSHTRGSAARSAGSR
;
A
#
# COMPACT_ATOMS: atom_id res chain seq x y z
N MET A 1 1.56 19.74 -20.86
CA MET A 1 0.13 19.40 -21.07
C MET A 1 -0.73 20.56 -20.58
N ALA A 2 -1.83 20.88 -21.25
CA ALA A 2 -2.79 21.86 -20.76
C ALA A 2 -3.46 21.33 -19.48
N ARG A 3 -3.61 22.17 -18.45
CA ARG A 3 -4.36 21.78 -17.24
C ARG A 3 -5.84 21.60 -17.62
N PRO A 4 -6.52 20.54 -17.17
CA PRO A 4 -7.97 20.40 -17.35
C PRO A 4 -8.72 21.59 -16.75
N ASP A 5 -9.85 21.95 -17.35
CA ASP A 5 -10.70 23.04 -16.85
C ASP A 5 -11.71 22.55 -15.79
N VAL A 6 -12.46 23.49 -15.20
CA VAL A 6 -13.46 23.18 -14.17
C VAL A 6 -14.56 22.25 -14.67
N ARG A 7 -14.94 22.35 -15.96
CA ARG A 7 -15.99 21.50 -16.53
C ARG A 7 -15.55 20.04 -16.58
N HIS A 8 -14.29 19.80 -16.92
CA HIS A 8 -13.72 18.47 -16.88
C HIS A 8 -13.81 17.85 -15.48
N TYR A 9 -13.41 18.60 -14.43
CA TYR A 9 -13.50 18.10 -13.06
C TYR A 9 -14.94 17.82 -12.62
N GLN A 10 -15.89 18.69 -12.98
CA GLN A 10 -17.32 18.47 -12.69
C GLN A 10 -17.85 17.21 -13.38
N GLN A 11 -17.42 16.95 -14.61
CA GLN A 11 -17.81 15.76 -15.35
C GLN A 11 -17.26 14.49 -14.70
N VAL A 12 -15.97 14.47 -14.35
CA VAL A 12 -15.36 13.34 -13.65
C VAL A 12 -16.04 13.08 -12.31
N ALA A 13 -16.27 14.13 -11.52
CA ALA A 13 -16.98 14.01 -10.24
C ALA A 13 -18.41 13.47 -10.44
N GLY A 14 -19.11 13.90 -11.51
CA GLY A 14 -20.41 13.37 -11.87
C GLY A 14 -20.39 11.85 -12.10
N PHE A 15 -19.44 11.37 -12.91
CA PHE A 15 -19.28 9.94 -13.16
C PHE A 15 -18.88 9.14 -11.92
N MET A 16 -18.03 9.70 -11.06
CA MET A 16 -17.68 9.07 -9.78
C MET A 16 -18.91 8.91 -8.88
N LEU A 17 -19.75 9.95 -8.81
CA LEU A 17 -20.96 9.95 -8.00
C LEU A 17 -22.13 9.13 -8.59
N SER A 18 -22.03 8.70 -9.85
CA SER A 18 -22.98 7.78 -10.48
C SER A 18 -22.48 6.33 -10.57
N GLY A 19 -21.28 6.03 -10.05
CA GLY A 19 -20.71 4.68 -10.09
C GLY A 19 -20.20 4.28 -11.48
N GLU A 20 -20.03 5.24 -12.39
CA GLU A 20 -19.62 5.00 -13.78
C GLU A 20 -18.09 5.04 -13.98
N THR A 21 -17.32 5.11 -12.89
CA THR A 21 -15.86 5.15 -12.92
C THR A 21 -15.22 4.02 -12.15
N ILE A 22 -14.15 3.45 -12.71
CA ILE A 22 -13.22 2.55 -12.03
C ILE A 22 -11.90 3.28 -11.88
N PRO A 23 -11.54 3.79 -10.69
CA PRO A 23 -10.24 4.40 -10.47
C PRO A 23 -9.12 3.37 -10.68
N PHE A 24 -8.14 3.72 -11.51
CA PHE A 24 -6.94 2.91 -11.74
C PHE A 24 -5.71 3.68 -11.27
N LEU A 25 -5.05 3.18 -10.22
CA LEU A 25 -3.95 3.83 -9.54
C LEU A 25 -2.61 3.16 -9.88
N GLY A 26 -1.65 3.96 -10.32
CA GLY A 26 -0.25 3.58 -10.43
C GLY A 26 0.62 4.33 -9.43
N ALA A 27 1.94 4.15 -9.50
CA ALA A 27 2.88 4.72 -8.53
C ALA A 27 2.80 6.26 -8.44
N GLY A 28 2.36 6.92 -9.51
CA GLY A 28 2.11 8.37 -9.51
C GLY A 28 1.03 8.83 -8.53
N ALA A 29 0.07 7.97 -8.18
CA ALA A 29 -0.96 8.27 -7.18
C ALA A 29 -0.35 8.57 -5.79
N ASN A 30 0.79 7.93 -5.49
CA ASN A 30 1.50 8.11 -4.22
C ASN A 30 2.31 9.41 -4.17
N LEU A 31 2.49 10.07 -5.31
CA LEU A 31 3.23 11.34 -5.43
C LEU A 31 2.33 12.57 -5.26
N VAL A 32 1.01 12.39 -5.15
CA VAL A 32 0.08 13.51 -4.91
C VAL A 32 0.46 14.21 -3.60
N GLU A 33 0.50 15.55 -3.64
CA GLU A 33 0.97 16.46 -2.57
C GLU A 33 2.47 16.40 -2.25
N ARG A 34 3.26 15.55 -2.92
CA ARG A 34 4.71 15.59 -2.78
C ARG A 34 5.25 16.86 -3.45
N PRO A 35 5.97 17.74 -2.73
CA PRO A 35 6.59 18.91 -3.35
C PRO A 35 7.62 18.50 -4.40
N ASP A 36 7.66 19.24 -5.52
CA ASP A 36 8.55 18.94 -6.66
C ASP A 36 10.06 18.99 -6.30
N ASP A 37 10.41 19.76 -5.25
CA ASP A 37 11.79 19.95 -4.78
C ASP A 37 12.23 18.91 -3.74
N VAL A 38 11.34 18.00 -3.33
CA VAL A 38 11.65 16.97 -2.34
C VAL A 38 11.99 15.67 -3.05
N SER A 39 13.28 15.31 -3.05
CA SER A 39 13.76 13.98 -3.45
C SER A 39 13.27 12.89 -2.50
N TRP A 40 13.16 11.68 -3.02
CA TRP A 40 12.76 10.52 -2.24
C TRP A 40 13.72 10.31 -1.06
N LYS A 41 13.15 10.07 0.12
CA LYS A 41 13.85 9.65 1.33
C LYS A 41 13.00 8.58 2.00
N ASP A 42 13.67 7.50 2.40
CA ASP A 42 13.07 6.37 3.12
C ASP A 42 12.20 6.87 4.28
N GLY A 43 10.99 6.32 4.42
CA GLY A 43 10.03 6.65 5.48
C GLY A 43 9.34 8.03 5.39
N LYS A 44 9.46 8.76 4.28
CA LYS A 44 8.72 10.04 4.08
C LYS A 44 7.75 10.03 2.91
N TYR A 45 8.21 9.54 1.76
CA TYR A 45 7.41 9.47 0.54
C TYR A 45 7.73 8.16 -0.18
N LEU A 46 6.77 7.63 -0.93
CA LEU A 46 7.05 6.52 -1.84
C LEU A 46 7.89 7.01 -3.04
N PRO A 47 8.82 6.19 -3.54
CA PRO A 47 9.63 6.55 -4.68
C PRO A 47 8.77 6.58 -5.95
N SER A 48 9.11 7.48 -6.86
CA SER A 48 8.67 7.36 -8.25
C SER A 48 9.35 6.15 -8.92
N GLY A 49 8.83 5.70 -10.07
CA GLY A 49 9.47 4.62 -10.82
C GLY A 49 10.92 4.93 -11.22
N ARG A 50 11.23 6.21 -11.49
CA ARG A 50 12.60 6.67 -11.77
C ARG A 50 13.49 6.57 -10.53
N GLU A 51 13.02 7.04 -9.38
CA GLU A 51 13.79 6.98 -8.12
C GLU A 51 14.02 5.54 -7.67
N LEU A 52 13.05 4.66 -7.89
CA LEU A 52 13.22 3.23 -7.65
C LEU A 52 14.27 2.63 -8.58
N ALA A 53 14.29 3.02 -9.86
CA ALA A 53 15.31 2.58 -10.80
C ALA A 53 16.71 3.04 -10.36
N GLU A 54 16.85 4.30 -9.96
CA GLU A 54 18.11 4.88 -9.46
C GLU A 54 18.61 4.17 -8.20
N GLU A 55 17.72 3.82 -7.27
CA GLU A 55 18.08 3.03 -6.09
C GLU A 55 18.55 1.62 -6.46
N LEU A 56 17.84 0.96 -7.37
CA LEU A 56 18.23 -0.40 -7.80
C LEU A 56 19.60 -0.41 -8.51
N VAL A 57 19.95 0.65 -9.24
CA VAL A 57 21.30 0.85 -9.79
C VAL A 57 22.32 1.11 -8.68
N SER A 58 21.98 1.95 -7.69
CA SER A 58 22.89 2.30 -6.57
C SER A 58 23.30 1.09 -5.73
N LEU A 59 22.43 0.08 -5.64
CA LEU A 59 22.72 -1.21 -4.98
C LEU A 59 23.80 -2.05 -5.70
N GLY A 60 24.29 -1.61 -6.85
CA GLY A 60 25.33 -2.29 -7.63
C GLY A 60 24.84 -3.57 -8.31
N LEU A 61 23.53 -3.73 -8.44
CA LEU A 61 22.90 -4.92 -9.02
C LEU A 61 22.63 -4.78 -10.53
N TYR A 62 23.01 -3.66 -11.15
CA TYR A 62 22.86 -3.39 -12.57
C TYR A 62 24.16 -2.81 -13.16
N PRO A 63 24.69 -3.36 -14.28
CA PRO A 63 26.02 -3.02 -14.78
C PRO A 63 26.09 -1.71 -15.55
N ASP A 64 24.97 -1.23 -16.08
CA ASP A 64 24.90 -0.01 -16.89
C ASP A 64 24.32 1.14 -16.05
N GLN A 65 25.19 2.01 -15.54
CA GLN A 65 24.78 3.09 -14.63
C GLN A 65 24.09 4.26 -15.36
N ASP A 66 24.14 4.29 -16.70
CA ASP A 66 23.62 5.39 -17.51
C ASP A 66 22.19 5.10 -18.05
N ASP A 67 21.69 3.86 -17.93
CA ASP A 67 20.36 3.42 -18.38
C ASP A 67 19.40 3.13 -17.20
N VAL A 68 18.61 4.13 -16.81
CA VAL A 68 17.65 4.08 -15.69
C VAL A 68 16.24 3.59 -16.09
N ASP A 69 16.17 2.54 -16.92
CA ASP A 69 14.90 1.86 -17.23
C ASP A 69 14.55 0.81 -16.16
N LEU A 70 13.52 1.10 -15.34
CA LEU A 70 13.08 0.24 -14.24
C LEU A 70 12.75 -1.19 -14.68
N LEU A 71 12.16 -1.37 -15.87
CA LEU A 71 11.79 -2.70 -16.37
C LEU A 71 13.05 -3.49 -16.71
N ARG A 72 14.00 -2.87 -17.41
CA ARG A 72 15.27 -3.51 -17.78
C ARG A 72 16.11 -3.84 -16.56
N ILE A 73 16.22 -2.90 -15.61
CA ILE A 73 16.92 -3.08 -14.35
C ILE A 73 16.30 -4.23 -13.55
N SER A 74 14.97 -4.23 -13.36
CA SER A 74 14.29 -5.28 -12.60
C SER A 74 14.45 -6.67 -13.23
N GLN A 75 14.39 -6.77 -14.56
CA GLN A 75 14.64 -8.03 -15.29
C GLN A 75 16.08 -8.54 -15.13
N TYR A 76 17.05 -7.64 -15.21
CA TYR A 76 18.45 -7.99 -15.01
C TYR A 76 18.69 -8.50 -13.59
N ILE A 77 18.28 -7.74 -12.56
CA ILE A 77 18.45 -8.12 -11.15
C ILE A 77 17.75 -9.45 -10.84
N ALA A 78 16.55 -9.67 -11.39
CA ALA A 78 15.81 -10.91 -11.22
C ALA A 78 16.56 -12.13 -11.78
N THR A 79 17.39 -11.93 -12.81
CA THR A 79 18.15 -12.98 -13.51
C THR A 79 19.52 -13.22 -12.89
N ASP A 80 20.23 -12.14 -12.52
CA ASP A 80 21.63 -12.19 -12.08
C ASP A 80 21.78 -12.34 -10.55
N ALA A 81 21.20 -11.43 -9.77
CA ALA A 81 21.23 -11.46 -8.30
C ALA A 81 20.13 -12.38 -7.69
N GLY A 82 19.17 -12.78 -8.51
CA GLY A 82 18.06 -13.65 -8.16
C GLY A 82 16.86 -12.91 -7.56
N ARG A 83 15.66 -13.29 -8.03
CA ARG A 83 14.36 -12.69 -7.64
C ARG A 83 14.19 -12.49 -6.13
N ARG A 84 14.72 -13.40 -5.30
CA ARG A 84 14.56 -13.33 -3.84
C ARG A 84 15.18 -12.07 -3.23
N GLN A 85 16.34 -11.62 -3.71
CA GLN A 85 17.02 -10.45 -3.15
C GLN A 85 16.31 -9.16 -3.55
N LEU A 86 15.87 -9.07 -4.81
CA LEU A 86 15.02 -7.98 -5.30
C LEU A 86 13.73 -7.88 -4.50
N TYR A 87 12.99 -8.98 -4.34
CA TYR A 87 11.77 -9.00 -3.53
C TYR A 87 12.01 -8.59 -2.08
N LYS A 88 13.14 -8.98 -1.47
CA LYS A 88 13.47 -8.61 -0.09
C LYS A 88 13.70 -7.10 0.05
N HIS A 89 14.35 -6.49 -0.95
CA HIS A 89 14.60 -5.06 -0.96
C HIS A 89 13.31 -4.27 -1.23
N LEU A 90 12.54 -4.63 -2.27
CA LEU A 90 11.24 -4.03 -2.54
C LEU A 90 10.31 -4.14 -1.33
N ARG A 91 10.29 -5.30 -0.67
CA ARG A 91 9.54 -5.49 0.58
C ARG A 91 9.93 -4.45 1.61
N ARG A 92 11.21 -4.32 1.93
CA ARG A 92 11.68 -3.33 2.91
C ARG A 92 11.28 -1.90 2.55
N LEU A 93 11.36 -1.53 1.27
CA LEU A 93 11.08 -0.18 0.81
C LEU A 93 9.60 0.19 0.93
N PHE A 94 8.71 -0.74 0.59
CA PHE A 94 7.25 -0.50 0.58
C PHE A 94 6.55 -0.87 1.90
N ASP A 95 7.23 -1.58 2.81
CA ASP A 95 6.73 -1.99 4.14
C ASP A 95 6.96 -0.92 5.23
N ASP A 96 7.28 0.33 4.83
CA ASP A 96 7.42 1.46 5.73
C ASP A 96 6.08 2.22 5.90
N ASP A 97 5.98 3.03 6.95
CA ASP A 97 4.75 3.71 7.36
C ASP A 97 4.49 4.97 6.51
N TYR A 98 4.07 4.78 5.25
CA TYR A 98 3.73 5.89 4.36
C TYR A 98 2.29 6.37 4.62
N PRO A 99 2.08 7.65 4.98
CA PRO A 99 0.75 8.15 5.29
C PRO A 99 -0.12 8.31 4.03
N PRO A 100 -1.44 8.06 4.12
CA PRO A 100 -2.35 8.35 3.02
C PRO A 100 -2.40 9.84 2.66
N ASN A 101 -2.24 10.16 1.38
CA ASN A 101 -2.40 11.51 0.83
C ASN A 101 -3.88 11.88 0.53
N VAL A 102 -4.13 13.11 0.07
CA VAL A 102 -5.51 13.57 -0.26
C VAL A 102 -6.23 12.76 -1.32
N LEU A 103 -5.54 12.11 -2.26
CA LEU A 103 -6.21 11.25 -3.25
C LEU A 103 -6.77 10.00 -2.59
N HIS A 104 -5.99 9.34 -1.72
CA HIS A 104 -6.46 8.19 -0.97
C HIS A 104 -7.65 8.56 -0.06
N LYS A 105 -7.54 9.69 0.65
CA LYS A 105 -8.61 10.21 1.51
C LYS A 105 -9.88 10.59 0.73
N LEU A 106 -9.73 11.15 -0.47
CA LEU A 106 -10.85 11.42 -1.36
C LEU A 106 -11.58 10.12 -1.71
N LEU A 107 -10.86 9.08 -2.12
CA LEU A 107 -11.45 7.79 -2.48
C LEU A 107 -12.10 7.10 -1.28
N ALA A 108 -11.46 7.14 -0.10
CA ALA A 108 -12.00 6.59 1.14
C ALA A 108 -13.22 7.37 1.68
N GLY A 109 -13.40 8.64 1.29
CA GLY A 109 -14.55 9.46 1.67
C GLY A 109 -15.78 9.32 0.76
N LEU A 110 -15.67 8.60 -0.36
CA LEU A 110 -16.80 8.37 -1.28
C LEU A 110 -17.84 7.35 -0.81
N PRO A 111 -17.51 6.25 -0.10
CA PRO A 111 -18.48 5.24 0.32
C PRO A 111 -19.76 5.80 0.99
N PRO A 112 -19.69 6.70 2.00
CA PRO A 112 -20.90 7.30 2.57
C PRO A 112 -21.79 7.99 1.53
N ILE A 113 -21.17 8.73 0.62
CA ILE A 113 -21.87 9.53 -0.39
C ILE A 113 -22.54 8.62 -1.42
N LEU A 114 -21.89 7.52 -1.81
CA LEU A 114 -22.46 6.53 -2.72
C LEU A 114 -23.65 5.79 -2.09
N ARG A 115 -23.54 5.41 -0.81
CA ARG A 115 -24.64 4.82 -0.04
C ARG A 115 -25.85 5.74 0.04
N GLU A 116 -25.65 7.02 0.38
CA GLU A 116 -26.73 8.03 0.41
C GLU A 116 -27.44 8.20 -0.93
N ARG A 117 -26.71 8.00 -2.03
CA ARG A 117 -27.23 8.09 -3.39
C ARG A 117 -27.83 6.78 -3.92
N SER A 118 -27.77 5.70 -3.14
CA SER A 118 -28.17 4.35 -3.58
C SER A 118 -27.45 3.93 -4.87
N VAL A 119 -26.14 4.24 -4.94
CA VAL A 119 -25.24 3.86 -6.02
C VAL A 119 -24.25 2.84 -5.48
N ASP A 120 -23.87 1.87 -6.31
CA ASP A 120 -22.85 0.89 -5.95
C ASP A 120 -21.53 1.57 -5.53
N HIS A 121 -20.83 0.93 -4.61
CA HIS A 121 -19.51 1.34 -4.17
C HIS A 121 -18.46 1.17 -5.27
N GLN A 122 -17.26 1.63 -4.97
CA GLN A 122 -16.18 1.69 -5.95
C GLN A 122 -15.57 0.30 -6.18
N LEU A 123 -15.18 0.02 -7.41
CA LEU A 123 -14.07 -0.88 -7.71
C LEU A 123 -12.83 -0.02 -7.96
N ILE A 124 -11.83 -0.12 -7.08
CA ILE A 124 -10.55 0.58 -7.22
C ILE A 124 -9.50 -0.45 -7.63
N ILE A 125 -8.82 -0.21 -8.74
CA ILE A 125 -7.71 -1.05 -9.21
C ILE A 125 -6.41 -0.33 -8.92
N THR A 126 -5.42 -1.02 -8.37
CA THR A 126 -4.09 -0.47 -8.15
C THR A 126 -2.98 -1.44 -8.56
N THR A 127 -1.91 -0.89 -9.11
CA THR A 127 -0.65 -1.61 -9.35
C THR A 127 0.38 -1.34 -8.24
N ASN A 128 0.00 -0.58 -7.21
CA ASN A 128 0.88 -0.23 -6.10
C ASN A 128 0.94 -1.36 -5.07
N TYR A 129 2.11 -1.50 -4.43
CA TYR A 129 2.35 -2.56 -3.46
C TYR A 129 2.04 -2.16 -2.01
N ASP A 130 2.14 -0.87 -1.69
CA ASP A 130 1.92 -0.26 -0.37
C ASP A 130 0.46 -0.35 0.09
N ASP A 131 0.19 -0.04 1.35
CA ASP A 131 -1.12 -0.10 2.00
C ASP A 131 -1.78 1.28 2.20
N ALA A 132 -1.31 2.33 1.51
CA ALA A 132 -1.77 3.70 1.77
C ALA A 132 -3.26 3.92 1.43
N LEU A 133 -3.79 3.18 0.44
CA LEU A 133 -5.22 3.24 0.11
C LEU A 133 -6.04 2.53 1.20
N GLU A 134 -5.67 1.32 1.55
CA GLU A 134 -6.30 0.50 2.59
C GLU A 134 -6.37 1.25 3.91
N ARG A 135 -5.25 1.86 4.32
CA ARG A 135 -5.19 2.69 5.53
C ARG A 135 -6.07 3.93 5.47
N ALA A 136 -6.28 4.51 4.29
CA ALA A 136 -7.21 5.62 4.16
C ALA A 136 -8.65 5.19 4.42
N PHE A 137 -9.03 3.97 4.03
CA PHE A 137 -10.32 3.38 4.34
C PHE A 137 -10.42 3.03 5.84
N ASP A 138 -9.37 2.43 6.41
CA ASP A 138 -9.29 2.16 7.86
C ASP A 138 -9.45 3.47 8.68
N ASP A 139 -8.73 4.54 8.30
CA ASP A 139 -8.79 5.86 8.93
C ASP A 139 -10.16 6.55 8.76
N ALA A 140 -10.88 6.22 7.69
CA ALA A 140 -12.24 6.72 7.42
C ALA A 140 -13.33 5.88 8.10
N GLU A 141 -12.96 4.80 8.80
CA GLU A 141 -13.88 3.80 9.36
C GLU A 141 -14.81 3.18 8.30
N GLU A 142 -14.30 3.01 7.07
CA GLU A 142 -15.04 2.44 5.94
C GLU A 142 -14.56 1.03 5.60
N GLU A 143 -15.51 0.09 5.57
CA GLU A 143 -15.24 -1.29 5.21
C GLU A 143 -14.91 -1.46 3.70
N TYR A 144 -14.00 -2.39 3.39
CA TYR A 144 -13.62 -2.73 2.02
C TYR A 144 -13.19 -4.19 1.90
N ASP A 145 -13.41 -4.75 0.71
CA ASP A 145 -12.86 -6.02 0.29
C ASP A 145 -11.49 -5.80 -0.36
N ALA A 146 -10.46 -6.50 0.10
CA ALA A 146 -9.12 -6.46 -0.50
C ALA A 146 -8.88 -7.72 -1.34
N VAL A 147 -8.57 -7.55 -2.62
CA VAL A 147 -8.27 -8.63 -3.55
C VAL A 147 -6.88 -8.42 -4.15
N TRP A 148 -6.02 -9.43 -4.16
CA TRP A 148 -4.69 -9.29 -4.75
C TRP A 148 -4.18 -10.59 -5.38
N TYR A 149 -3.30 -10.45 -6.37
CA TYR A 149 -2.67 -11.60 -7.03
C TYR A 149 -1.50 -12.15 -6.21
N ASP A 150 -1.49 -13.45 -5.93
CA ASP A 150 -0.37 -14.12 -5.26
C ASP A 150 0.55 -14.81 -6.27
N ALA A 151 1.69 -14.19 -6.54
CA ALA A 151 2.75 -14.74 -7.38
C ALA A 151 3.81 -15.54 -6.58
N LYS A 152 3.68 -15.64 -5.24
CA LYS A 152 4.67 -16.31 -4.40
C LYS A 152 4.59 -17.83 -4.60
N PRO A 153 5.74 -18.54 -4.65
CA PRO A 153 5.73 -20.01 -4.65
C PRO A 153 5.00 -20.55 -3.42
N GLY A 154 3.97 -21.36 -3.62
CA GLY A 154 3.11 -21.87 -2.55
C GLY A 154 1.80 -22.45 -3.06
N ALA A 155 0.92 -22.87 -2.15
CA ALA A 155 -0.37 -23.47 -2.49
C ALA A 155 -1.32 -22.52 -3.26
N SER A 156 -1.14 -21.21 -3.05
CA SER A 156 -1.95 -20.15 -3.69
C SER A 156 -1.25 -19.49 -4.87
N CYS A 157 -0.08 -19.99 -5.29
CA CYS A 157 0.68 -19.43 -6.42
C CYS A 157 -0.18 -19.38 -7.69
N GLY A 158 -0.28 -18.20 -8.28
CA GLY A 158 -1.04 -17.96 -9.50
C GLY A 158 -2.54 -17.71 -9.28
N LYS A 159 -2.99 -17.56 -8.04
CA LYS A 159 -4.38 -17.27 -7.69
C LYS A 159 -4.55 -15.83 -7.20
N PHE A 160 -5.80 -15.35 -7.23
CA PHE A 160 -6.18 -14.18 -6.45
C PHE A 160 -6.51 -14.62 -5.02
N LEU A 161 -6.14 -13.79 -4.05
CA LEU A 161 -6.56 -13.88 -2.67
C LEU A 161 -7.60 -12.79 -2.40
N HIS A 162 -8.55 -13.08 -1.52
CA HIS A 162 -9.56 -12.15 -1.05
C HIS A 162 -9.52 -12.08 0.48
N ARG A 163 -9.54 -10.87 1.03
CA ARG A 163 -9.76 -10.59 2.44
C ARG A 163 -10.97 -9.67 2.57
N ALA A 164 -12.06 -10.21 3.11
CA ALA A 164 -13.21 -9.41 3.54
C ALA A 164 -12.90 -8.70 4.86
N PRO A 165 -13.64 -7.65 5.24
CA PRO A 165 -13.48 -6.96 6.52
C PRO A 165 -13.55 -7.92 7.71
N ASP A 166 -12.62 -7.80 8.66
CA ASP A 166 -12.53 -8.64 9.87
C ASP A 166 -12.42 -10.17 9.63
N GLU A 167 -12.21 -10.62 8.39
CA GLU A 167 -12.13 -12.04 8.03
C GLU A 167 -10.72 -12.51 7.65
N GLU A 168 -10.52 -13.82 7.71
CA GLU A 168 -9.29 -14.44 7.22
C GLU A 168 -9.20 -14.37 5.69
N THR A 169 -7.96 -14.33 5.19
CA THR A 169 -7.71 -14.33 3.75
C THR A 169 -7.99 -15.70 3.12
N VAL A 170 -8.77 -15.71 2.04
CA VAL A 170 -9.12 -16.92 1.28
C VAL A 170 -8.60 -16.85 -0.16
N ALA A 171 -8.24 -18.00 -0.72
CA ALA A 171 -7.89 -18.10 -2.13
C ALA A 171 -9.16 -18.17 -3.00
N ILE A 172 -9.18 -17.37 -4.06
CA ILE A 172 -10.20 -17.44 -5.11
C ILE A 172 -9.83 -18.60 -6.04
N GLU A 173 -10.46 -19.76 -5.83
CA GLU A 173 -10.19 -20.97 -6.63
C GLU A 173 -10.72 -20.86 -8.06
N LYS A 174 -11.89 -20.23 -8.23
CA LYS A 174 -12.56 -20.08 -9.53
C LYS A 174 -13.07 -18.66 -9.70
N PRO A 175 -12.28 -17.76 -10.33
CA PRO A 175 -12.66 -16.35 -10.46
C PRO A 175 -14.02 -16.12 -11.11
N ASN A 176 -14.35 -16.89 -12.16
CA ASN A 176 -15.62 -16.75 -12.89
C ASN A 176 -16.86 -17.22 -12.10
N GLU A 177 -16.67 -17.96 -11.00
CA GLU A 177 -17.75 -18.44 -10.12
C GLU A 177 -17.72 -17.70 -8.77
N TYR A 178 -16.82 -16.73 -8.57
CA TYR A 178 -16.64 -16.05 -7.29
C TYR A 178 -17.71 -14.99 -7.05
N GLN A 179 -18.46 -15.14 -5.96
CA GLN A 179 -19.63 -14.30 -5.64
C GLN A 179 -19.52 -13.56 -4.31
N ALA A 180 -18.38 -13.66 -3.61
CA ALA A 180 -18.22 -13.02 -2.30
C ALA A 180 -17.97 -11.50 -2.37
N LEU A 181 -17.77 -10.95 -3.58
CA LEU A 181 -17.57 -9.52 -3.81
C LEU A 181 -18.90 -8.90 -4.25
N ASP A 182 -19.35 -7.87 -3.54
CA ASP A 182 -20.61 -7.19 -3.82
C ASP A 182 -20.44 -5.67 -3.65
N LEU A 183 -20.38 -4.95 -4.79
CA LEU A 183 -20.24 -3.50 -4.79
C LEU A 183 -21.46 -2.78 -4.22
N ALA A 184 -22.63 -3.43 -4.14
CA ALA A 184 -23.77 -2.86 -3.45
C ALA A 184 -23.52 -2.75 -1.93
N GLN A 185 -22.63 -3.59 -1.38
CA GLN A 185 -22.31 -3.60 0.06
C GLN A 185 -21.16 -2.68 0.41
N ARG A 186 -20.03 -2.79 -0.28
CA ARG A 186 -18.80 -2.07 0.08
C ARG A 186 -17.82 -1.95 -1.08
N THR A 187 -16.78 -1.13 -0.88
CA THR A 187 -15.74 -0.91 -1.89
C THR A 187 -14.85 -2.14 -2.06
N VAL A 188 -14.43 -2.43 -3.29
CA VAL A 188 -13.44 -3.47 -3.59
C VAL A 188 -12.13 -2.82 -4.04
N ILE A 189 -11.02 -3.17 -3.38
CA ILE A 189 -9.66 -2.77 -3.76
C ILE A 189 -8.95 -3.96 -4.40
N LEU A 190 -8.67 -3.87 -5.70
CA LEU A 190 -7.98 -4.91 -6.48
C LEU A 190 -6.52 -4.52 -6.75
N LYS A 191 -5.57 -5.27 -6.19
CA LYS A 191 -4.12 -5.09 -6.37
C LYS A 191 -3.54 -6.09 -7.37
N LEU A 192 -3.16 -5.60 -8.55
CA LEU A 192 -2.74 -6.47 -9.67
C LEU A 192 -1.35 -7.08 -9.49
N HIS A 193 -0.44 -6.40 -8.79
CA HIS A 193 0.93 -6.89 -8.58
C HIS A 193 1.14 -7.59 -7.24
N GLY A 194 0.05 -7.83 -6.50
CA GLY A 194 0.08 -8.40 -5.15
C GLY A 194 0.13 -7.33 -4.07
N ALA A 195 0.11 -7.79 -2.81
CA ALA A 195 0.23 -6.95 -1.63
C ALA A 195 1.53 -7.27 -0.90
N ILE A 196 2.29 -6.24 -0.51
CA ILE A 196 3.39 -6.42 0.43
C ILE A 196 2.76 -6.57 1.82
N GLU A 197 2.48 -7.84 2.14
CA GLU A 197 2.15 -8.47 3.43
C GLU A 197 2.15 -7.57 4.68
N GLN A 198 1.23 -6.61 4.75
CA GLN A 198 0.64 -6.00 5.95
C GLN A 198 -0.83 -5.65 5.69
N LEU A 199 -1.60 -6.61 5.20
CA LEU A 199 -3.01 -6.66 5.61
C LEU A 199 -2.98 -7.11 7.06
N ARG A 200 -2.62 -6.17 7.96
CA ARG A 200 -2.44 -6.40 9.40
C ARG A 200 -3.67 -7.17 9.90
N ASP A 201 -3.44 -8.28 10.58
CA ASP A 201 -4.45 -8.88 11.44
C ASP A 201 -5.00 -7.74 12.34
N HIS A 202 -6.32 -7.58 12.37
CA HIS A 202 -7.00 -6.51 13.11
C HIS A 202 -6.44 -6.36 14.55
N PRO A 203 -6.35 -5.13 15.10
CA PRO A 203 -5.63 -4.81 16.33
C PRO A 203 -6.34 -5.21 17.64
N GLU A 204 -6.97 -6.39 17.69
CA GLU A 204 -7.56 -6.93 18.93
C GLU A 204 -6.57 -7.80 19.74
N GLN A 205 -5.42 -8.22 19.16
CA GLN A 205 -4.55 -9.23 19.82
C GLN A 205 -3.21 -8.72 20.39
N LEU A 206 -2.88 -7.43 20.30
CA LEU A 206 -1.63 -6.88 20.88
C LEU A 206 -1.78 -6.25 22.27
N ARG A 207 -2.96 -6.31 22.90
CA ARG A 207 -3.11 -5.99 24.32
C ARG A 207 -2.86 -7.23 25.18
N ARG A 208 -1.59 -7.52 25.47
CA ARG A 208 -1.07 -8.07 26.76
C ARG A 208 0.38 -8.54 26.61
N LEU A 209 1.32 -7.61 26.64
CA LEU A 209 2.66 -7.91 27.18
C LEU A 209 3.05 -6.76 28.12
N PRO A 210 3.24 -7.00 29.43
CA PRO A 210 3.62 -5.95 30.36
C PRO A 210 5.03 -5.48 30.04
N ARG A 211 5.18 -4.16 29.82
CA ARG A 211 6.47 -3.48 29.78
C ARG A 211 7.23 -3.80 31.07
N ARG A 212 8.29 -4.59 30.98
CA ARG A 212 9.27 -4.70 32.07
C ARG A 212 9.96 -3.35 32.20
N LEU A 213 9.55 -2.59 33.22
CA LEU A 213 10.29 -1.47 33.76
C LEU A 213 11.59 -2.02 34.36
N SER A 214 12.73 -1.80 33.72
CA SER A 214 14.01 -1.84 34.41
C SER A 214 14.18 -0.51 35.15
N HIS A 215 13.95 -0.58 36.47
CA HIS A 215 14.26 0.48 37.40
C HIS A 215 15.71 0.95 37.27
N THR A 216 15.86 2.24 37.00
CA THR A 216 16.95 3.05 37.54
C THR A 216 16.91 2.99 39.06
N ARG A 217 17.98 2.48 39.68
CA ARG A 217 18.32 2.78 41.07
C ARG A 217 19.62 3.57 41.07
N GLY A 218 19.50 4.87 41.29
CA GLY A 218 20.58 5.72 41.76
C GLY A 218 20.35 6.11 43.22
N SER A 219 21.47 6.39 43.90
CA SER A 219 21.60 7.02 45.23
C SER A 219 21.54 6.04 46.43
N ALA A 220 22.41 6.10 47.46
CA ALA A 220 23.26 7.19 47.93
C ALA A 220 24.45 6.68 48.76
N ALA A 221 25.43 7.57 48.92
CA ALA A 221 26.65 7.49 49.73
C ALA A 221 26.47 7.14 51.22
N ARG A 222 27.53 6.56 51.82
CA ARG A 222 28.04 6.94 53.15
C ARG A 222 29.57 6.84 53.22
N SER A 223 30.16 7.92 53.70
CA SER A 223 31.55 8.11 54.11
C SER A 223 31.75 7.84 55.61
N ALA A 224 32.95 7.37 55.99
CA ALA A 224 33.67 7.40 57.29
C ALA A 224 34.34 6.03 57.54
N GLY A 225 35.60 5.83 57.97
CA GLY A 225 36.69 6.65 58.48
C GLY A 225 37.55 5.82 59.46
N SER A 226 38.89 5.82 59.31
CA SER A 226 39.94 5.23 60.19
C SER A 226 39.97 3.68 60.31
N ARG A 227 41.08 2.97 60.34
CA ARG A 227 42.50 3.21 60.72
C ARG A 227 43.42 2.43 59.78
#